data_AF-A0A947R035-F1
#
_entry.id   AF-A0A947R035-F1
#
_cell.length_a   1.000
_cell.length_b   1.000
_cell.length_c   1.000
_cell.angle_alpha   90.00
_cell.angle_beta   90.00
_cell.angle_gamma   90.00
#
_symmetry.space_group_name_H-M   'P 1'
#
loop_
_entity.id
_entity.type
_entity.pdbx_description
1 polymer ?
#
loop_
_entity_poly.entity_id
_entity_poly.type
_entity_poly.pdbx_seq_one_letter_code
_entity_poly.pdbx_strand_id
1 'polypeptide(L)'
;MRINCHTHVFNAKSVFNKYTIEILLKRLSGTDIPEPLKTAVDKQLKQVIAETGDYVDEKKFFQNVLTQLSDTKAYKGLLKDIKPSLKIEFDIIGSDKIKEASADALAKLISKICEAFESADKDVRRKDVLDFLDFLRIALQPSVRNVTDIIVNQLPNQSDGLIALMMDITQDGKDNGQFERQLKDTSDMVLAYPGRLFPFIAVNPNRPNHLQLMERALNGMGFTGVKLYPSLGYEIDSPAMYAIYAYCEERQIPVLMHCSKGGFKYDDQYTDYSSPMHWKKILENFRNLKICFGHFGGDECHAGLPEIDGKPPWGGMILQLMEQYPNVYADIAYHTAPMDGGKTEDIYFRNLKSYLGPEKYADRILWGSDYFLVRQRLREKNHWNYIQAMLGRDLFTRIADINPTRYLGLDPKERSWAIDNYVQFVSRNSQHVETMPAPWLIKAVRDAHGDSVVFQASPLGRAWSRNNKVHYTLYEDFNHMEFLEPTPFESSGSIKLSAMAYWRDLRLGSSQMAKMNLRRRAVQLISVFDQKGAIPALIDGKRIKKEQMIQKMCAVLKDGSKTVADLGALCDSLFDFETA
;
A
#
# COMPACT_ATOMS: atom_id res chain seq x y z
N MET A 1 -15.05 -15.31 0.51
CA MET A 1 -14.53 -13.93 0.32
C MET A 1 -13.24 -14.07 -0.45
N ARG A 2 -13.09 -13.43 -1.61
CA ARG A 2 -11.83 -13.57 -2.35
C ARG A 2 -10.72 -12.71 -1.74
N ILE A 3 -9.49 -13.21 -1.75
CA ILE A 3 -8.33 -12.58 -1.13
C ILE A 3 -7.15 -12.58 -2.10
N ASN A 4 -6.59 -11.41 -2.37
CA ASN A 4 -5.26 -11.31 -2.94
C ASN A 4 -4.22 -11.66 -1.87
N CYS A 5 -3.54 -12.80 -1.98
CA CYS A 5 -2.64 -13.25 -0.92
C CYS A 5 -1.26 -12.60 -0.93
N HIS A 6 -0.95 -11.73 -1.91
CA HIS A 6 0.37 -11.16 -2.07
C HIS A 6 0.25 -9.75 -2.64
N THR A 7 0.26 -8.73 -1.76
CA THR A 7 0.28 -7.32 -2.16
C THR A 7 1.17 -6.51 -1.24
N HIS A 8 1.60 -5.35 -1.71
CA HIS A 8 2.41 -4.39 -0.97
C HIS A 8 1.69 -3.05 -0.91
N VAL A 9 1.55 -2.51 0.30
CA VAL A 9 0.84 -1.24 0.56
C VAL A 9 1.77 -0.11 1.00
N PHE A 10 3.06 -0.38 1.13
CA PHE A 10 4.03 0.61 1.56
C PHE A 10 4.26 1.70 0.50
N ASN A 11 4.72 2.87 0.93
CA ASN A 11 5.18 3.94 0.04
C ASN A 11 6.68 4.20 0.24
N ALA A 12 7.24 5.08 -0.58
CA ALA A 12 8.63 5.50 -0.53
C ALA A 12 9.04 5.97 0.86
N LYS A 13 8.21 6.71 1.60
CA LYS A 13 8.58 7.19 2.94
C LYS A 13 8.74 6.06 3.96
N SER A 14 7.93 5.02 3.81
CA SER A 14 7.90 3.90 4.75
C SER A 14 8.99 2.85 4.52
N VAL A 15 9.68 2.89 3.36
CA VAL A 15 10.71 1.89 3.01
C VAL A 15 11.95 2.44 2.28
N PHE A 16 11.92 3.66 1.71
CA PHE A 16 13.05 4.22 0.99
C PHE A 16 14.04 4.80 1.98
N ASN A 17 15.15 4.09 2.13
CA ASN A 17 16.39 4.59 2.68
C ASN A 17 17.45 4.59 1.57
N LYS A 18 18.69 4.98 1.91
CA LYS A 18 19.81 4.98 0.97
C LYS A 18 19.92 3.65 0.21
N TYR A 19 19.76 2.53 0.89
CA TYR A 19 19.90 1.20 0.32
C TYR A 19 18.74 0.80 -0.58
N THR A 20 17.51 1.09 -0.18
CA THR A 20 16.34 0.80 -1.01
C THR A 20 16.44 1.52 -2.36
N ILE A 21 16.92 2.77 -2.36
CA ILE A 21 17.15 3.50 -3.62
C ILE A 21 18.29 2.88 -4.42
N GLU A 22 19.40 2.48 -3.81
CA GLU A 22 20.46 1.74 -4.51
C GLU A 22 19.92 0.47 -5.19
N ILE A 23 19.07 -0.31 -4.52
CA ILE A 23 18.42 -1.50 -5.09
C ILE A 23 17.50 -1.12 -6.26
N LEU A 24 16.66 -0.09 -6.10
CA LEU A 24 15.77 0.40 -7.15
C LEU A 24 16.54 0.90 -8.37
N LEU A 25 17.67 1.59 -8.16
CA LEU A 25 18.55 2.08 -9.21
C LEU A 25 19.28 0.94 -9.93
N LYS A 26 19.75 -0.09 -9.20
CA LYS A 26 20.31 -1.30 -9.82
C LYS A 26 19.25 -2.03 -10.65
N ARG A 27 18.00 -2.06 -10.20
CA ARG A 27 16.89 -2.64 -11.00
C ARG A 27 16.61 -1.81 -12.25
N LEU A 28 16.61 -0.49 -12.11
CA LEU A 28 16.47 0.45 -13.22
C LEU A 28 17.57 0.29 -14.27
N SER A 29 18.83 0.13 -13.87
CA SER A 29 19.93 -0.01 -14.82
C SER A 29 19.75 -1.22 -15.75
N GLY A 30 19.15 -2.30 -15.26
CA GLY A 30 18.80 -3.51 -16.01
C GLY A 30 17.54 -3.42 -16.90
N THR A 31 16.95 -2.23 -17.06
CA THR A 31 15.81 -2.01 -17.97
C THR A 31 16.24 -1.41 -19.31
N ASP A 32 15.38 -1.52 -20.33
CA ASP A 32 15.58 -0.90 -21.65
C ASP A 32 15.28 0.62 -21.66
N ILE A 33 15.09 1.21 -20.47
CA ILE A 33 14.84 2.65 -20.30
C ILE A 33 16.06 3.45 -20.80
N PRO A 34 15.88 4.58 -21.50
CA PRO A 34 17.01 5.41 -21.96
C PRO A 34 17.89 5.92 -20.81
N GLU A 35 19.21 5.84 -20.98
CA GLU A 35 20.19 6.25 -19.96
C GLU A 35 20.02 7.69 -19.42
N PRO A 36 19.66 8.69 -20.24
CA PRO A 36 19.38 10.04 -19.72
C PRO A 36 18.21 10.07 -18.72
N LEU A 37 17.16 9.26 -18.94
CA LEU A 37 16.01 9.16 -18.05
C LEU A 37 16.39 8.45 -16.74
N LYS A 38 17.18 7.37 -16.82
CA LYS A 38 17.74 6.72 -15.62
C LYS A 38 18.55 7.70 -14.77
N THR A 39 19.40 8.51 -15.40
CA THR A 39 20.24 9.52 -14.73
C THR A 39 19.39 10.63 -14.08
N ALA A 40 18.33 11.08 -14.75
CA ALA A 40 17.42 12.10 -14.22
C ALA A 40 16.63 11.59 -13.00
N VAL A 41 16.10 10.37 -13.08
CA VAL A 41 15.41 9.70 -11.98
C VAL A 41 16.35 9.46 -10.80
N ASP A 42 17.58 8.98 -11.05
CA ASP A 42 18.61 8.78 -10.02
C ASP A 42 18.86 10.06 -9.21
N LYS A 43 19.12 11.16 -9.92
CA LYS A 43 19.37 12.46 -9.29
C LYS A 43 18.18 12.89 -8.42
N GLN A 44 16.96 12.76 -8.91
CA GLN A 44 15.76 13.17 -8.17
C GLN A 44 15.44 12.26 -6.99
N LEU A 45 15.61 10.93 -7.12
CA LEU A 45 15.42 9.99 -6.02
C LEU A 45 16.44 10.23 -4.89
N LYS A 46 17.70 10.52 -5.21
CA LYS A 46 18.72 10.90 -4.22
C LYS A 46 18.38 12.24 -3.54
N GLN A 47 17.85 13.21 -4.28
CA GLN A 47 17.39 14.48 -3.72
C GLN A 47 16.20 14.29 -2.77
N VAL A 48 15.27 13.37 -3.10
CA VAL A 48 14.17 12.98 -2.20
C VAL A 48 14.73 12.49 -0.85
N ILE A 49 15.74 11.61 -0.84
CA ILE A 49 16.38 11.19 0.43
C ILE A 49 17.06 12.36 1.16
N ALA A 50 17.78 13.21 0.42
CA ALA A 50 18.67 14.20 1.02
C ALA A 50 17.95 15.46 1.53
N GLU A 51 16.84 15.85 0.91
CA GLU A 51 16.22 17.17 1.12
C GLU A 51 14.77 17.13 1.60
N THR A 52 14.08 15.99 1.56
CA THR A 52 12.66 15.96 1.93
C THR A 52 12.44 15.49 3.35
N GLY A 53 11.75 16.32 4.14
CA GLY A 53 11.03 15.87 5.33
C GLY A 53 9.85 14.96 4.94
N ASP A 54 8.80 14.95 5.76
CA ASP A 54 7.67 14.01 5.64
C ASP A 54 6.84 14.06 4.33
N TYR A 55 7.22 14.77 3.25
CA TYR A 55 6.45 14.88 2.00
C TYR A 55 7.29 14.86 0.72
N VAL A 56 6.97 13.93 -0.19
CA VAL A 56 7.50 13.91 -1.57
C VAL A 56 6.37 14.33 -2.50
N ASP A 57 6.56 15.46 -3.19
CA ASP A 57 5.62 15.94 -4.18
C ASP A 57 5.85 15.20 -5.51
N GLU A 58 4.97 14.24 -5.83
CA GLU A 58 4.99 13.48 -7.08
C GLU A 58 5.07 14.41 -8.31
N LYS A 59 4.31 15.51 -8.30
CA LYS A 59 4.23 16.42 -9.46
C LYS A 59 5.54 17.16 -9.65
N LYS A 60 6.11 17.68 -8.56
CA LYS A 60 7.41 18.36 -8.58
C LYS A 60 8.53 17.40 -8.96
N PHE A 61 8.49 16.16 -8.45
CA PHE A 61 9.42 15.10 -8.81
C PHE A 61 9.44 14.89 -10.33
N PHE A 62 8.28 14.64 -10.95
CA PHE A 62 8.23 14.43 -12.39
C PHE A 62 8.54 15.70 -13.20
N GLN A 63 8.17 16.89 -12.72
CA GLN A 63 8.54 18.15 -13.36
C GLN A 63 10.05 18.33 -13.43
N ASN A 64 10.77 18.01 -12.36
CA ASN A 64 12.23 18.07 -12.31
C ASN A 64 12.85 17.03 -13.25
N VAL A 65 12.34 15.79 -13.27
CA VAL A 65 12.78 14.75 -14.21
C VAL A 65 12.60 15.22 -15.65
N LEU A 66 11.42 15.74 -16.00
CA LEU A 66 11.13 16.22 -17.36
C LEU A 66 11.98 17.42 -17.75
N THR A 67 12.21 18.36 -16.83
CA THR A 67 13.07 19.54 -17.05
C THR A 67 14.52 19.13 -17.30
N GLN A 68 15.01 18.09 -16.63
CA GLN A 68 16.35 17.56 -16.88
C GLN A 68 16.46 16.87 -18.24
N LEU A 69 15.34 16.43 -18.81
CA LEU A 69 15.29 15.67 -20.06
C LEU A 69 14.96 16.49 -21.30
N SER A 70 14.39 17.69 -21.16
CA SER A 70 13.72 18.45 -22.21
C SER A 70 14.54 18.71 -23.49
N ASP A 71 15.87 18.68 -23.39
CA ASP A 71 16.78 18.93 -24.52
C ASP A 71 17.50 17.66 -25.03
N THR A 72 17.16 16.51 -24.48
CA THR A 72 17.77 15.22 -24.84
C THR A 72 17.09 14.58 -26.05
N LYS A 73 17.86 13.82 -26.86
CA LYS A 73 17.29 12.95 -27.90
C LYS A 73 16.30 11.93 -27.31
N ALA A 74 16.53 11.49 -26.07
CA ALA A 74 15.66 10.57 -25.35
C ALA A 74 14.25 11.16 -25.12
N TYR A 75 14.15 12.43 -24.70
CA TYR A 75 12.85 13.10 -24.54
C TYR A 75 12.11 13.26 -25.86
N LYS A 76 12.81 13.66 -26.94
CA LYS A 76 12.22 13.76 -28.28
C LYS A 76 11.75 12.40 -28.81
N GLY A 77 12.49 11.33 -28.51
CA GLY A 77 12.10 9.95 -28.80
C GLY A 77 10.85 9.53 -28.02
N LEU A 78 10.85 9.76 -26.70
CA LEU A 78 9.71 9.50 -25.82
C LEU A 78 8.44 10.21 -26.33
N LEU A 79 8.52 11.50 -26.66
CA LEU A 79 7.39 12.24 -27.23
C LEU A 79 6.93 11.68 -28.59
N LYS A 80 7.84 11.16 -29.41
CA LYS A 80 7.52 10.55 -30.71
C LYS A 80 6.86 9.18 -30.56
N ASP A 81 7.19 8.41 -29.54
CA ASP A 81 6.53 7.13 -29.23
C ASP A 81 5.16 7.33 -28.57
N ILE A 82 4.99 8.45 -27.85
CA ILE A 82 3.75 8.90 -27.20
C ILE A 82 2.76 9.52 -28.20
N LYS A 83 3.21 10.29 -29.19
CA LYS A 83 2.33 10.97 -30.17
C LYS A 83 1.38 10.05 -30.97
N PRO A 84 1.78 8.84 -31.43
CA PRO A 84 0.90 7.94 -32.17
C PRO A 84 -0.25 7.34 -31.35
N SER A 85 -0.08 7.18 -30.04
CA SER A 85 -1.10 6.60 -29.14
C SER A 85 -2.06 7.64 -28.54
N LEU A 86 -1.69 8.92 -28.59
CA LEU A 86 -2.52 10.02 -28.08
C LEU A 86 -3.20 10.79 -29.21
N LYS A 87 -4.54 10.83 -29.21
CA LYS A 87 -5.35 11.74 -30.05
C LYS A 87 -5.35 13.19 -29.54
N ILE A 88 -4.25 13.65 -28.92
CA ILE A 88 -4.14 14.98 -28.32
C ILE A 88 -2.86 15.63 -28.85
N GLU A 89 -2.98 16.82 -29.45
CA GLU A 89 -1.82 17.63 -29.83
C GLU A 89 -1.17 18.23 -28.58
N PHE A 90 0.12 17.97 -28.38
CA PHE A 90 0.91 18.52 -27.28
C PHE A 90 1.95 19.50 -27.81
N ASP A 91 1.94 20.71 -27.24
CA ASP A 91 2.78 21.85 -27.65
C ASP A 91 3.78 22.29 -26.55
N ILE A 92 4.21 21.34 -25.72
CA ILE A 92 5.23 21.55 -24.68
C ILE A 92 6.60 21.19 -25.26
N ILE A 93 7.17 22.13 -26.00
CA ILE A 93 8.52 22.02 -26.56
C ILE A 93 9.42 23.04 -25.85
N GLY A 94 10.40 22.57 -25.08
CA GLY A 94 11.43 23.39 -24.41
C GLY A 94 11.38 23.37 -22.89
N SER A 95 12.56 23.44 -22.24
CA SER A 95 12.73 23.46 -20.78
C SER A 95 12.01 24.63 -20.11
N ASP A 96 11.98 25.80 -20.76
CA ASP A 96 11.38 27.01 -20.21
C ASP A 96 9.85 26.90 -20.09
N LYS A 97 9.19 26.30 -21.09
CA LYS A 97 7.75 26.03 -21.03
C LYS A 97 7.36 25.01 -19.95
N ILE A 98 8.26 24.07 -19.61
CA ILE A 98 8.04 23.09 -18.52
C ILE A 98 8.17 23.75 -17.15
N LYS A 99 9.06 24.74 -17.01
CA LYS A 99 9.19 25.53 -15.77
C LYS A 99 8.01 26.48 -15.56
N GLU A 100 7.45 27.01 -16.64
CA GLU A 100 6.26 27.88 -16.60
C GLU A 100 4.93 27.12 -16.48
N ALA A 101 4.92 25.82 -16.83
CA ALA A 101 3.74 24.98 -16.67
C ALA A 101 3.41 24.74 -15.19
N SER A 102 2.13 24.85 -14.84
CA SER A 102 1.69 24.54 -13.48
C SER A 102 1.89 23.04 -13.19
N ALA A 103 2.23 22.71 -11.93
CA ALA A 103 2.36 21.33 -11.48
C ALA A 103 1.10 20.50 -11.79
N ASP A 104 -0.09 21.12 -11.71
CA ASP A 104 -1.36 20.50 -12.09
C ASP A 104 -1.48 20.18 -13.59
N ALA A 105 -0.95 21.04 -14.47
CA ALA A 105 -0.96 20.78 -15.90
C ALA A 105 -0.04 19.61 -16.27
N LEU A 106 1.14 19.53 -15.66
CA LEU A 106 2.08 18.43 -15.85
C LEU A 106 1.58 17.11 -15.27
N ALA A 107 0.94 17.13 -14.10
CA ALA A 107 0.32 15.94 -13.51
C ALA A 107 -0.84 15.41 -14.36
N LYS A 108 -1.68 16.31 -14.88
CA LYS A 108 -2.75 15.96 -15.83
C LYS A 108 -2.19 15.44 -17.15
N LEU A 109 -1.06 15.96 -17.61
CA LEU A 109 -0.36 15.46 -18.80
C LEU A 109 0.11 14.02 -18.58
N ILE A 110 0.85 13.75 -17.51
CA ILE A 110 1.34 12.40 -17.19
C ILE A 110 0.17 11.43 -17.00
N SER A 111 -0.89 11.87 -16.30
CA SER A 111 -2.10 11.06 -16.12
C SER A 111 -2.80 10.73 -17.44
N LYS A 112 -2.97 11.73 -18.32
CA LYS A 112 -3.56 11.51 -19.65
C LYS A 112 -2.69 10.64 -20.55
N ILE A 113 -1.36 10.70 -20.41
CA ILE A 113 -0.45 9.80 -21.10
C ILE A 113 -0.71 8.37 -20.62
N CYS A 114 -0.67 8.10 -19.31
CA CYS A 114 -0.99 6.77 -18.76
C CYS A 114 -2.39 6.28 -19.22
N GLU A 115 -3.43 7.11 -19.07
CA GLU A 115 -4.82 6.79 -19.43
C GLU A 115 -5.02 6.50 -20.94
N ALA A 116 -4.35 7.23 -21.82
CA ALA A 116 -4.49 7.00 -23.26
C ALA A 116 -3.93 5.64 -23.69
N PHE A 117 -2.83 5.21 -23.06
CA PHE A 117 -2.28 3.86 -23.26
C PHE A 117 -3.20 2.78 -22.66
N GLU A 118 -3.91 3.06 -21.56
CA GLU A 118 -4.93 2.15 -20.99
C GLU A 118 -6.15 1.96 -21.90
N SER A 119 -6.55 2.98 -22.66
CA SER A 119 -7.69 2.87 -23.59
C SER A 119 -7.36 2.08 -24.87
N ALA A 120 -6.08 1.85 -25.14
CA ALA A 120 -5.57 1.12 -26.30
C ALA A 120 -5.25 -0.36 -26.00
N ASP A 121 -5.70 -0.87 -24.85
CA ASP A 121 -5.29 -2.16 -24.25
C ASP A 121 -5.63 -3.39 -25.10
N LYS A 122 -4.73 -3.70 -26.04
CA LYS A 122 -4.55 -5.02 -26.67
C LYS A 122 -3.10 -5.50 -26.63
N ASP A 123 -2.16 -4.73 -26.09
CA ASP A 123 -0.74 -5.03 -26.12
C ASP A 123 -0.05 -4.78 -24.78
N VAL A 124 -0.15 -5.78 -23.90
CA VAL A 124 0.61 -5.99 -22.64
C VAL A 124 2.14 -6.18 -22.90
N ARG A 125 2.64 -5.89 -24.10
CA ARG A 125 3.81 -6.58 -24.69
C ARG A 125 5.19 -5.93 -24.51
N ARG A 126 5.44 -4.94 -23.63
CA ARG A 126 6.80 -4.36 -23.47
C ARG A 126 7.20 -4.06 -22.03
N LYS A 127 8.50 -4.17 -21.74
CA LYS A 127 9.17 -3.62 -20.55
C LYS A 127 9.28 -2.11 -20.75
N ASP A 128 8.19 -1.38 -20.60
CA ASP A 128 8.15 0.01 -21.00
C ASP A 128 8.58 0.95 -19.86
N VAL A 129 8.88 2.19 -20.24
CA VAL A 129 9.13 3.29 -19.31
C VAL A 129 7.89 3.54 -18.42
N LEU A 130 6.70 3.22 -18.91
CA LEU A 130 5.43 3.52 -18.26
C LEU A 130 5.20 2.66 -17.02
N ASP A 131 5.50 1.36 -17.06
CA ASP A 131 5.51 0.44 -15.91
C ASP A 131 6.31 1.01 -14.74
N PHE A 132 7.49 1.56 -15.05
CA PHE A 132 8.36 2.14 -14.06
C PHE A 132 7.82 3.49 -13.55
N LEU A 133 7.27 4.32 -14.43
CA LEU A 133 6.60 5.55 -14.02
C LEU A 133 5.40 5.24 -13.12
N ASP A 134 4.53 4.29 -13.47
CA ASP A 134 3.38 3.88 -12.67
C ASP A 134 3.81 3.29 -11.32
N PHE A 135 4.87 2.49 -11.29
CA PHE A 135 5.51 2.10 -10.03
C PHE A 135 5.89 3.32 -9.20
N LEU A 136 6.58 4.31 -9.78
CA LEU A 136 6.96 5.53 -9.06
C LEU A 136 5.73 6.34 -8.61
N ARG A 137 4.67 6.44 -9.41
CA ARG A 137 3.45 7.17 -9.05
C ARG A 137 2.81 6.59 -7.80
N ILE A 138 2.79 5.27 -7.68
CA ILE A 138 2.26 4.60 -6.49
C ILE A 138 3.27 4.67 -5.34
N ALA A 139 4.54 4.37 -5.59
CA ALA A 139 5.58 4.44 -4.58
C ALA A 139 5.68 5.83 -3.94
N LEU A 140 5.57 6.91 -4.73
CA LEU A 140 5.71 8.28 -4.26
C LEU A 140 4.43 8.85 -3.65
N GLN A 141 3.36 8.05 -3.52
CA GLN A 141 2.17 8.48 -2.81
C GLN A 141 2.50 8.94 -1.38
N PRO A 142 1.78 9.93 -0.85
CA PRO A 142 2.20 10.59 0.39
C PRO A 142 2.07 9.72 1.64
N SER A 143 1.31 8.64 1.60
CA SER A 143 1.16 7.72 2.74
C SER A 143 0.83 6.29 2.29
N VAL A 144 1.03 5.32 3.20
CA VAL A 144 0.53 3.93 3.05
C VAL A 144 -0.98 3.92 2.79
N ARG A 145 -1.74 4.84 3.40
CA ARG A 145 -3.18 5.02 3.13
C ARG A 145 -3.47 5.28 1.67
N ASN A 146 -2.75 6.23 1.06
CA ASN A 146 -2.95 6.55 -0.35
C ASN A 146 -2.65 5.37 -1.28
N VAL A 147 -1.59 4.60 -0.99
CA VAL A 147 -1.28 3.37 -1.74
C VAL A 147 -2.38 2.33 -1.56
N THR A 148 -2.82 2.12 -0.31
CA THR A 148 -3.87 1.15 0.01
C THR A 148 -5.20 1.52 -0.66
N ASP A 149 -5.56 2.80 -0.69
CA ASP A 149 -6.75 3.31 -1.36
C ASP A 149 -6.73 2.95 -2.86
N ILE A 150 -5.59 3.13 -3.53
CA ILE A 150 -5.40 2.78 -4.95
C ILE A 150 -5.65 1.29 -5.18
N ILE A 151 -5.14 0.42 -4.31
CA ILE A 151 -5.25 -1.03 -4.46
C ILE A 151 -6.67 -1.50 -4.16
N VAL A 152 -7.24 -1.07 -3.03
CA VAL A 152 -8.58 -1.47 -2.59
C VAL A 152 -9.65 -1.02 -3.57
N ASN A 153 -9.50 0.16 -4.19
CA ASN A 153 -10.41 0.65 -5.23
C ASN A 153 -10.32 -0.14 -6.55
N GLN A 154 -9.25 -0.89 -6.76
CA GLN A 154 -9.11 -1.79 -7.91
C GLN A 154 -9.60 -3.22 -7.62
N LEU A 155 -9.91 -3.57 -6.36
CA LEU A 155 -10.48 -4.87 -6.06
C LEU A 155 -11.85 -5.03 -6.74
N PRO A 156 -12.16 -6.19 -7.36
CA PRO A 156 -13.36 -6.29 -8.20
C PRO A 156 -14.67 -6.20 -7.40
N ASN A 157 -14.69 -6.68 -6.15
CA ASN A 157 -15.85 -6.56 -5.26
C ASN A 157 -15.51 -5.83 -3.96
N GLN A 158 -16.51 -5.20 -3.36
CA GLN A 158 -16.40 -4.56 -2.04
C GLN A 158 -16.15 -5.53 -0.88
N SER A 159 -16.44 -6.81 -1.06
CA SER A 159 -16.15 -7.85 -0.06
C SER A 159 -14.76 -8.45 -0.21
N ASP A 160 -14.08 -8.25 -1.34
CA ASP A 160 -12.77 -8.86 -1.56
C ASP A 160 -11.72 -8.18 -0.66
N GLY A 161 -10.75 -8.97 -0.22
CA GLY A 161 -9.66 -8.54 0.65
C GLY A 161 -8.27 -8.76 0.04
N LEU A 162 -7.26 -8.37 0.80
CA LEU A 162 -5.85 -8.54 0.44
C LEU A 162 -4.98 -8.80 1.67
N ILE A 163 -3.88 -9.50 1.45
CA ILE A 163 -2.78 -9.63 2.39
C ILE A 163 -1.78 -8.52 2.10
N ALA A 164 -1.60 -7.62 3.07
CA ALA A 164 -0.71 -6.47 2.96
C ALA A 164 0.67 -6.82 3.54
N LEU A 165 1.66 -6.99 2.68
CA LEU A 165 3.00 -7.42 3.05
C LEU A 165 3.90 -6.20 3.32
N MET A 166 4.36 -6.08 4.56
CA MET A 166 5.43 -5.15 4.90
C MET A 166 6.77 -5.59 4.30
N MET A 167 7.72 -4.66 4.25
CA MET A 167 9.11 -4.92 3.87
C MET A 167 10.08 -4.31 4.89
N ASP A 168 11.12 -5.06 5.26
CA ASP A 168 12.22 -4.59 6.12
C ASP A 168 13.54 -4.57 5.33
N ILE A 169 13.72 -3.52 4.52
CA ILE A 169 14.88 -3.33 3.64
C ILE A 169 16.01 -2.65 4.43
N THR A 170 16.62 -3.39 5.35
CA THR A 170 17.66 -2.91 6.26
C THR A 170 18.89 -3.84 6.30
N GLN A 171 20.09 -3.26 6.47
CA GLN A 171 21.33 -4.01 6.67
C GLN A 171 21.61 -4.27 8.16
N ASP A 172 21.29 -3.31 9.03
CA ASP A 172 21.63 -3.34 10.46
C ASP A 172 20.45 -2.95 11.38
N GLY A 173 19.26 -2.71 10.81
CA GLY A 173 18.06 -2.37 11.54
C GLY A 173 18.09 -1.00 12.23
N LYS A 174 19.02 -0.10 11.87
CA LYS A 174 19.15 1.21 12.55
C LYS A 174 18.09 2.24 12.15
N ASP A 175 17.29 1.95 11.15
CA ASP A 175 16.19 2.77 10.64
C ASP A 175 14.87 2.58 11.43
N ASN A 176 14.95 2.48 12.76
CA ASN A 176 13.81 2.19 13.65
C ASN A 176 12.61 3.12 13.44
N GLY A 177 12.83 4.43 13.28
CA GLY A 177 11.74 5.39 13.06
C GLY A 177 10.97 5.15 11.76
N GLN A 178 11.65 4.71 10.69
CA GLN A 178 11.00 4.38 9.42
C GLN A 178 10.19 3.08 9.53
N PHE A 179 10.77 2.05 10.16
CA PHE A 179 10.09 0.77 10.37
C PHE A 179 8.86 0.90 11.28
N GLU A 180 8.98 1.62 12.40
CA GLU A 180 7.87 1.91 13.31
C GLU A 180 6.73 2.66 12.62
N ARG A 181 7.09 3.62 11.75
CA ARG A 181 6.10 4.33 10.93
C ARG A 181 5.38 3.40 9.96
N GLN A 182 6.11 2.55 9.23
CA GLN A 182 5.50 1.56 8.32
C GLN A 182 4.57 0.62 9.10
N LEU A 183 5.00 0.16 10.28
CA LEU A 183 4.22 -0.72 11.16
C LEU A 183 2.90 -0.05 11.58
N LYS A 184 2.97 1.18 12.09
CA LYS A 184 1.79 1.95 12.51
C LYS A 184 0.88 2.25 11.33
N ASP A 185 1.42 2.77 10.24
CA ASP A 185 0.63 3.17 9.07
C ASP A 185 -0.08 1.95 8.45
N THR A 186 0.56 0.77 8.46
CA THR A 186 -0.05 -0.49 8.01
C THR A 186 -1.14 -0.97 8.97
N SER A 187 -0.93 -0.86 10.28
CA SER A 187 -1.95 -1.15 11.31
C SER A 187 -3.18 -0.25 11.15
N ASP A 188 -2.98 1.04 10.87
CA ASP A 188 -4.09 1.99 10.67
C ASP A 188 -4.96 1.56 9.48
N MET A 189 -4.39 0.86 8.48
CA MET A 189 -5.15 0.39 7.32
C MET A 189 -6.13 -0.74 7.67
N VAL A 190 -5.90 -1.47 8.77
CA VAL A 190 -6.86 -2.42 9.30
C VAL A 190 -8.14 -1.70 9.75
N LEU A 191 -8.02 -0.54 10.41
CA LEU A 191 -9.17 0.27 10.82
C LEU A 191 -9.79 1.02 9.63
N ALA A 192 -8.99 1.30 8.61
CA ALA A 192 -9.45 1.94 7.39
C ALA A 192 -10.25 0.99 6.48
N TYR A 193 -9.91 -0.30 6.49
CA TYR A 193 -10.56 -1.37 5.72
C TYR A 193 -10.79 -2.66 6.54
N PRO A 194 -11.61 -2.61 7.60
CA PRO A 194 -11.71 -3.72 8.54
C PRO A 194 -12.36 -4.94 7.89
N GLY A 195 -11.72 -6.09 8.05
CA GLY A 195 -12.13 -7.36 7.47
C GLY A 195 -11.80 -7.51 5.98
N ARG A 196 -11.07 -6.57 5.39
CA ARG A 196 -10.58 -6.63 4.01
C ARG A 196 -9.06 -6.57 3.91
N LEU A 197 -8.38 -6.01 4.90
CA LEU A 197 -6.93 -5.93 4.95
C LEU A 197 -6.37 -6.87 6.02
N PHE A 198 -5.44 -7.75 5.63
CA PHE A 198 -4.78 -8.75 6.48
C PHE A 198 -3.26 -8.53 6.46
N PRO A 199 -2.71 -7.66 7.32
CA PRO A 199 -1.31 -7.28 7.21
C PRO A 199 -0.36 -8.33 7.78
N PHE A 200 0.76 -8.53 7.11
CA PHE A 200 1.84 -9.41 7.55
C PHE A 200 3.07 -8.58 7.92
N ILE A 201 3.59 -8.80 9.12
CA ILE A 201 4.74 -8.06 9.65
C ILE A 201 6.02 -8.59 9.02
N ALA A 202 6.86 -7.70 8.51
CA ALA A 202 8.18 -8.07 8.02
C ALA A 202 9.11 -8.40 9.18
N VAL A 203 9.84 -9.51 9.06
CA VAL A 203 10.87 -9.90 10.03
C VAL A 203 12.22 -9.99 9.32
N ASN A 204 13.20 -9.31 9.89
CA ASN A 204 14.60 -9.38 9.49
C ASN A 204 15.45 -9.53 10.76
N PRO A 205 16.22 -10.62 10.93
CA PRO A 205 16.98 -10.88 12.14
C PRO A 205 18.13 -9.88 12.36
N ASN A 206 18.52 -9.12 11.33
CA ASN A 206 19.50 -8.02 11.46
C ASN A 206 18.91 -6.83 12.24
N ARG A 207 17.59 -6.75 12.41
CA ARG A 207 16.95 -5.75 13.25
C ARG A 207 16.98 -6.17 14.73
N PRO A 208 17.53 -5.32 15.62
CA PRO A 208 17.42 -5.56 17.06
C PRO A 208 15.95 -5.65 17.48
N ASN A 209 15.64 -6.60 18.37
CA ASN A 209 14.28 -6.83 18.89
C ASN A 209 13.22 -7.24 17.85
N HIS A 210 13.61 -7.79 16.69
CA HIS A 210 12.68 -8.24 15.65
C HIS A 210 11.58 -9.18 16.17
N LEU A 211 11.89 -10.08 17.12
CA LEU A 211 10.91 -10.96 17.76
C LEU A 211 9.86 -10.14 18.55
N GLN A 212 10.30 -9.21 19.40
CA GLN A 212 9.40 -8.38 20.20
C GLN A 212 8.53 -7.47 19.32
N LEU A 213 9.09 -6.94 18.23
CA LEU A 213 8.34 -6.15 17.25
C LEU A 213 7.26 -7.00 16.56
N MET A 214 7.59 -8.22 16.16
CA MET A 214 6.65 -9.19 15.58
C MET A 214 5.53 -9.53 16.58
N GLU A 215 5.87 -9.85 17.82
CA GLU A 215 4.90 -10.14 18.88
C GLU A 215 3.97 -8.96 19.10
N ARG A 216 4.50 -7.73 19.22
CA ARG A 216 3.67 -6.53 19.40
C ARG A 216 2.69 -6.34 18.25
N ALA A 217 3.13 -6.54 17.00
CA ALA A 217 2.29 -6.43 15.82
C ALA A 217 1.13 -7.43 15.84
N LEU A 218 1.44 -8.71 16.10
CA LEU A 218 0.47 -9.82 16.08
C LEU A 218 -0.50 -9.83 17.26
N ASN A 219 -0.08 -9.31 18.43
CA ASN A 219 -0.93 -9.28 19.63
C ASN A 219 -1.85 -8.06 19.70
N GLY A 220 -1.48 -6.94 19.08
CA GLY A 220 -2.12 -5.66 19.39
C GLY A 220 -2.30 -4.69 18.24
N MET A 221 -1.87 -5.01 17.01
CA MET A 221 -1.90 -4.07 15.88
C MET A 221 -2.64 -4.62 14.66
N GLY A 222 -3.44 -5.68 14.83
CA GLY A 222 -4.24 -6.26 13.76
C GLY A 222 -3.43 -6.99 12.69
N PHE A 223 -2.17 -7.38 12.96
CA PHE A 223 -1.40 -8.22 12.04
C PHE A 223 -1.83 -9.69 12.14
N THR A 224 -1.83 -10.36 11.00
CA THR A 224 -2.37 -11.72 10.86
C THR A 224 -1.36 -12.74 10.36
N GLY A 225 -0.11 -12.33 10.11
CA GLY A 225 0.93 -13.21 9.59
C GLY A 225 2.32 -12.55 9.58
N VAL A 226 3.30 -13.29 9.08
CA VAL A 226 4.71 -12.88 9.02
C VAL A 226 5.21 -12.90 7.58
N LYS A 227 5.94 -11.87 7.16
CA LYS A 227 6.63 -11.81 5.85
C LYS A 227 8.13 -11.95 6.04
N LEU A 228 8.73 -12.86 5.29
CA LEU A 228 10.17 -13.07 5.21
C LEU A 228 10.70 -12.71 3.82
N TYR A 229 11.90 -12.14 3.78
CA TYR A 229 12.56 -11.73 2.53
C TYR A 229 14.08 -11.96 2.62
N PRO A 230 14.56 -13.22 2.65
CA PRO A 230 15.95 -13.56 2.96
C PRO A 230 17.00 -12.99 1.99
N SER A 231 16.63 -12.71 0.74
CA SER A 231 17.53 -12.05 -0.23
C SER A 231 17.92 -10.62 0.15
N LEU A 232 17.35 -10.09 1.23
CA LEU A 232 17.81 -8.88 1.93
C LEU A 232 18.96 -9.18 2.91
N GLY A 233 19.73 -10.25 2.68
CA GLY A 233 21.03 -10.47 3.31
C GLY A 233 20.98 -11.13 4.68
N TYR A 234 20.02 -12.03 4.91
CA TYR A 234 19.99 -12.85 6.12
C TYR A 234 19.65 -14.31 5.84
N GLU A 235 20.22 -15.20 6.66
CA GLU A 235 19.98 -16.64 6.60
C GLU A 235 18.72 -17.03 7.38
N ILE A 236 18.05 -18.09 6.91
CA ILE A 236 16.75 -18.53 7.43
C ILE A 236 16.85 -19.56 8.56
N ASP A 237 18.03 -20.13 8.82
CA ASP A 237 18.25 -21.24 9.76
C ASP A 237 19.05 -20.85 11.01
N SER A 238 19.09 -19.54 11.32
CA SER A 238 19.71 -19.01 12.54
C SER A 238 18.84 -19.25 13.79
N PRO A 239 19.42 -19.27 15.01
CA PRO A 239 18.65 -19.37 16.25
C PRO A 239 17.58 -18.27 16.41
N ALA A 240 17.87 -17.07 15.91
CA ALA A 240 16.93 -15.95 15.90
C ALA A 240 15.69 -16.29 15.04
N MET A 241 15.90 -16.85 13.86
CA MET A 241 14.80 -17.29 12.97
C MET A 241 14.04 -18.50 13.54
N TYR A 242 14.70 -19.42 14.22
CA TYR A 242 14.01 -20.54 14.88
C TYR A 242 13.05 -20.09 15.98
N ALA A 243 13.35 -19.02 16.70
CA ALA A 243 12.41 -18.42 17.66
C ALA A 243 11.15 -17.90 16.96
N ILE A 244 11.30 -17.31 15.77
CA ILE A 244 10.18 -16.85 14.93
C ILE A 244 9.30 -18.03 14.49
N TYR A 245 9.92 -19.11 14.01
CA TYR A 245 9.18 -20.31 13.57
C TYR A 245 8.46 -21.00 14.72
N ALA A 246 9.12 -21.14 15.87
CA ALA A 246 8.51 -21.70 17.07
C ALA A 246 7.26 -20.91 17.48
N TYR A 247 7.37 -19.57 17.52
CA TYR A 247 6.24 -18.70 17.85
C TYR A 247 5.08 -18.87 16.86
N CYS A 248 5.40 -18.92 15.56
CA CYS A 248 4.40 -19.04 14.49
C CYS A 248 3.73 -20.41 14.47
N GLU A 249 4.48 -21.50 14.64
CA GLU A 249 3.94 -22.87 14.66
C GLU A 249 3.00 -23.07 15.85
N GLU A 250 3.40 -22.67 17.06
CA GLU A 250 2.59 -22.81 18.29
C GLU A 250 1.21 -22.16 18.14
N ARG A 251 1.14 -21.04 17.41
CA ARG A 251 -0.08 -20.23 17.23
C ARG A 251 -0.72 -20.38 15.85
N GLN A 252 -0.19 -21.27 15.01
CA GLN A 252 -0.63 -21.50 13.62
C GLN A 252 -0.68 -20.21 12.77
N ILE A 253 0.25 -19.29 13.02
CA ILE A 253 0.39 -18.02 12.31
C ILE A 253 1.00 -18.30 10.93
N PRO A 254 0.36 -17.82 9.84
CA PRO A 254 0.90 -17.99 8.49
C PRO A 254 2.18 -17.17 8.27
N VAL A 255 3.18 -17.80 7.65
CA VAL A 255 4.43 -17.19 7.21
C VAL A 255 4.46 -17.15 5.69
N LEU A 256 4.65 -15.99 5.07
CA LEU A 256 4.91 -15.87 3.64
C LEU A 256 6.38 -15.51 3.44
N MET A 257 7.13 -16.37 2.76
CA MET A 257 8.53 -16.11 2.41
C MET A 257 8.65 -15.75 0.93
N HIS A 258 9.43 -14.72 0.60
CA HIS A 258 9.88 -14.48 -0.77
C HIS A 258 10.61 -15.71 -1.32
N CYS A 259 10.16 -16.25 -2.47
CA CYS A 259 10.74 -17.46 -3.06
C CYS A 259 10.79 -17.36 -4.59
N SER A 260 11.53 -16.39 -5.11
CA SER A 260 11.93 -16.33 -6.52
C SER A 260 13.33 -15.76 -6.68
N LYS A 261 13.93 -15.93 -7.86
CA LYS A 261 15.24 -15.35 -8.19
C LYS A 261 15.21 -13.84 -8.43
N GLY A 262 14.01 -13.26 -8.51
CA GLY A 262 13.76 -11.84 -8.74
C GLY A 262 13.48 -11.04 -7.46
N GLY A 263 12.95 -9.82 -7.64
CA GLY A 263 12.57 -8.93 -6.54
C GLY A 263 13.73 -8.13 -5.93
N PHE A 264 13.56 -7.67 -4.68
CA PHE A 264 14.56 -6.90 -3.94
C PHE A 264 15.70 -7.79 -3.43
N LYS A 265 16.94 -7.42 -3.71
CA LYS A 265 18.13 -8.10 -3.18
C LYS A 265 19.27 -7.11 -3.03
N TYR A 266 20.05 -7.25 -1.95
CA TYR A 266 21.24 -6.42 -1.78
C TYR A 266 22.31 -6.74 -2.81
N ASP A 267 22.53 -8.04 -3.02
CA ASP A 267 23.50 -8.56 -3.97
C ASP A 267 22.97 -9.87 -4.56
N ASP A 268 23.46 -10.20 -5.75
CA ASP A 268 23.07 -11.42 -6.46
C ASP A 268 23.43 -12.69 -5.66
N GLN A 269 24.48 -12.64 -4.83
CA GLN A 269 24.87 -13.75 -3.96
C GLN A 269 23.79 -14.14 -2.93
N TYR A 270 22.96 -13.20 -2.49
CA TYR A 270 21.92 -13.47 -1.49
C TYR A 270 20.65 -14.06 -2.10
N THR A 271 20.58 -14.21 -3.43
CA THR A 271 19.42 -14.80 -4.10
C THR A 271 19.15 -16.21 -3.56
N ASP A 272 20.20 -16.99 -3.31
CA ASP A 272 20.08 -18.37 -2.84
C ASP A 272 19.52 -18.49 -1.42
N TYR A 273 19.56 -17.43 -0.59
CA TYR A 273 18.93 -17.44 0.73
C TYR A 273 17.40 -17.59 0.66
N SER A 274 16.80 -17.25 -0.48
CA SER A 274 15.37 -17.45 -0.75
C SER A 274 15.05 -18.81 -1.38
N SER A 275 16.05 -19.70 -1.52
CA SER A 275 15.89 -21.01 -2.13
C SER A 275 15.08 -21.95 -1.23
N PRO A 276 14.10 -22.70 -1.78
CA PRO A 276 13.34 -23.69 -1.03
C PRO A 276 14.20 -24.87 -0.54
N MET A 277 15.42 -25.05 -1.10
CA MET A 277 16.34 -26.12 -0.72
C MET A 277 16.72 -26.08 0.77
N HIS A 278 16.77 -24.88 1.35
CA HIS A 278 17.20 -24.65 2.74
C HIS A 278 16.11 -24.99 3.77
N TRP A 279 14.88 -25.25 3.33
CA TRP A 279 13.73 -25.41 4.23
C TRP A 279 13.50 -26.81 4.76
N LYS A 280 14.12 -27.85 4.18
CA LYS A 280 13.85 -29.24 4.57
C LYS A 280 14.11 -29.46 6.08
N LYS A 281 15.28 -29.06 6.58
CA LYS A 281 15.64 -29.21 8.00
C LYS A 281 14.76 -28.36 8.92
N ILE A 282 14.36 -27.17 8.46
CA ILE A 282 13.46 -26.29 9.22
C ILE A 282 12.10 -26.97 9.38
N LEU A 283 11.54 -27.50 8.30
CA LEU A 283 10.26 -28.20 8.33
C LEU A 283 10.33 -29.57 9.04
N GLU A 284 11.50 -30.20 9.13
CA GLU A 284 11.71 -31.36 10.00
C GLU A 284 11.57 -31.01 11.49
N ASN A 285 12.04 -29.81 11.88
CA ASN A 285 11.95 -29.30 13.25
C ASN A 285 10.57 -28.67 13.57
N PHE A 286 9.94 -28.04 12.57
CA PHE A 286 8.67 -27.32 12.69
C PHE A 286 7.66 -27.86 11.66
N ARG A 287 7.26 -29.12 11.83
CA ARG A 287 6.43 -29.88 10.85
C ARG A 287 5.03 -29.30 10.61
N ASN A 288 4.51 -28.56 11.59
CA ASN A 288 3.19 -27.94 11.54
C ASN A 288 3.26 -26.44 11.21
N LEU A 289 4.46 -25.89 10.98
CA LEU A 289 4.62 -24.50 10.54
C LEU A 289 3.85 -24.27 9.24
N LYS A 290 3.02 -23.24 9.24
CA LYS A 290 2.26 -22.81 8.06
C LYS A 290 3.07 -21.82 7.25
N ILE A 291 3.62 -22.27 6.13
CA ILE A 291 4.48 -21.44 5.28
C ILE A 291 4.02 -21.40 3.82
N CYS A 292 3.97 -20.21 3.24
CA CYS A 292 3.81 -19.97 1.80
C CYS A 292 5.14 -19.57 1.16
N PHE A 293 5.57 -20.34 0.17
CA PHE A 293 6.66 -19.99 -0.73
C PHE A 293 6.13 -19.06 -1.82
N GLY A 294 6.36 -17.75 -1.64
CA GLY A 294 5.83 -16.73 -2.54
C GLY A 294 6.42 -16.80 -3.94
N HIS A 295 5.61 -16.49 -4.94
CA HIS A 295 5.95 -16.62 -6.36
C HIS A 295 6.30 -18.05 -6.81
N PHE A 296 6.02 -19.07 -6.01
CA PHE A 296 6.17 -20.48 -6.37
C PHE A 296 7.48 -20.86 -7.11
N GLY A 297 8.61 -20.24 -6.75
CA GLY A 297 9.91 -20.47 -7.38
C GLY A 297 10.21 -19.66 -8.65
N GLY A 298 9.26 -18.85 -9.15
CA GLY A 298 9.33 -18.11 -10.41
C GLY A 298 8.41 -18.72 -11.49
N ASP A 299 7.84 -17.87 -12.34
CA ASP A 299 6.89 -18.29 -13.38
C ASP A 299 7.55 -19.17 -14.45
N GLU A 300 8.84 -18.97 -14.67
CA GLU A 300 9.69 -19.75 -15.56
C GLU A 300 9.72 -21.24 -15.17
N CYS A 301 9.61 -21.57 -13.88
CA CYS A 301 9.58 -22.95 -13.39
C CYS A 301 8.35 -23.72 -13.90
N HIS A 302 7.26 -23.00 -14.16
CA HIS A 302 5.97 -23.57 -14.54
C HIS A 302 5.72 -23.48 -16.04
N ALA A 303 6.52 -22.67 -16.75
CA ALA A 303 6.49 -22.50 -18.19
C ALA A 303 7.41 -23.47 -18.95
N GLY A 304 8.00 -24.46 -18.27
CA GLY A 304 8.81 -25.52 -18.90
C GLY A 304 10.32 -25.38 -18.74
N LEU A 305 10.80 -24.66 -17.73
CA LEU A 305 12.23 -24.71 -17.37
C LEU A 305 12.68 -26.16 -17.08
N PRO A 306 13.84 -26.58 -17.62
CA PRO A 306 14.40 -27.89 -17.34
C PRO A 306 15.04 -27.96 -15.94
N GLU A 307 15.34 -29.17 -15.49
CA GLU A 307 16.25 -29.41 -14.36
C GLU A 307 17.64 -28.83 -14.67
N ILE A 308 18.32 -28.34 -13.63
CA ILE A 308 19.69 -27.82 -13.73
C ILE A 308 20.55 -28.65 -12.78
N ASP A 309 21.63 -29.24 -13.30
CA ASP A 309 22.58 -30.08 -12.53
C ASP A 309 21.91 -31.20 -11.73
N GLY A 310 20.90 -31.85 -12.32
CA GLY A 310 20.14 -32.94 -11.69
C GLY A 310 19.23 -32.50 -10.54
N LYS A 311 19.02 -31.20 -10.36
CA LYS A 311 18.09 -30.65 -9.37
C LYS A 311 16.87 -30.07 -10.08
N PRO A 312 15.65 -30.31 -9.54
CA PRO A 312 14.46 -29.70 -10.09
C PRO A 312 14.53 -28.17 -9.95
N PRO A 313 13.85 -27.40 -10.81
CA PRO A 313 13.68 -25.97 -10.59
C PRO A 313 13.00 -25.71 -9.24
N TRP A 314 13.09 -24.49 -8.70
CA TRP A 314 12.57 -24.16 -7.36
C TRP A 314 11.08 -24.52 -7.19
N GLY A 315 10.26 -24.33 -8.23
CA GLY A 315 8.86 -24.78 -8.22
C GLY A 315 8.71 -26.29 -7.99
N GLY A 316 9.58 -27.12 -8.57
CA GLY A 316 9.60 -28.56 -8.35
C GLY A 316 10.06 -28.95 -6.93
N MET A 317 11.03 -28.23 -6.36
CA MET A 317 11.42 -28.40 -4.95
C MET A 317 10.26 -28.07 -3.99
N ILE A 318 9.51 -27.00 -4.28
CA ILE A 318 8.34 -26.62 -3.48
C ILE A 318 7.27 -27.71 -3.56
N LEU A 319 6.97 -28.25 -4.75
CA LEU A 319 6.05 -29.38 -4.89
C LEU A 319 6.49 -30.58 -4.05
N GLN A 320 7.79 -30.93 -4.04
CA GLN A 320 8.32 -32.00 -3.19
C GLN A 320 8.14 -31.72 -1.68
N LEU A 321 8.28 -30.46 -1.25
CA LEU A 321 7.98 -30.07 0.13
C LEU A 321 6.47 -30.17 0.44
N MET A 322 5.61 -29.76 -0.50
CA MET A 322 4.15 -29.88 -0.35
C MET A 322 3.67 -31.33 -0.27
N GLU A 323 4.38 -32.28 -0.87
CA GLU A 323 4.08 -33.72 -0.71
C GLU A 323 4.39 -34.23 0.71
N GLN A 324 5.46 -33.71 1.31
CA GLN A 324 5.98 -34.19 2.60
C GLN A 324 5.37 -33.47 3.81
N TYR A 325 5.00 -32.20 3.65
CA TYR A 325 4.58 -31.33 4.75
C TYR A 325 3.19 -30.75 4.47
N PRO A 326 2.20 -30.98 5.36
CA PRO A 326 0.79 -30.66 5.09
C PRO A 326 0.48 -29.17 5.09
N ASN A 327 1.36 -28.35 5.68
CA ASN A 327 1.17 -26.90 5.87
C ASN A 327 2.12 -26.05 4.99
N VAL A 328 2.64 -26.63 3.90
CA VAL A 328 3.41 -25.91 2.88
C VAL A 328 2.50 -25.44 1.75
N TYR A 329 2.52 -24.14 1.51
CA TYR A 329 1.76 -23.41 0.51
C TYR A 329 2.69 -22.76 -0.51
N ALA A 330 2.13 -22.34 -1.63
CA ALA A 330 2.79 -21.45 -2.59
C ALA A 330 1.78 -20.46 -3.18
N ASP A 331 2.23 -19.27 -3.59
CA ASP A 331 1.39 -18.32 -4.33
C ASP A 331 1.94 -18.08 -5.74
N ILE A 332 1.04 -17.79 -6.69
CA ILE A 332 1.40 -17.48 -8.09
C ILE A 332 1.54 -15.97 -8.34
N ALA A 333 1.86 -15.19 -7.30
CA ALA A 333 2.10 -13.76 -7.46
C ALA A 333 3.33 -13.51 -8.31
N TYR A 334 3.44 -12.34 -8.95
CA TYR A 334 4.49 -11.98 -9.91
C TYR A 334 4.46 -12.74 -11.27
N HIS A 335 3.63 -13.79 -11.44
CA HIS A 335 3.67 -14.67 -12.64
C HIS A 335 3.10 -14.03 -13.92
N THR A 336 3.59 -12.86 -14.31
CA THR A 336 3.09 -12.05 -15.42
C THR A 336 3.84 -12.30 -16.73
N ALA A 337 5.02 -12.94 -16.71
CA ALA A 337 5.81 -13.12 -17.93
C ALA A 337 5.20 -14.16 -18.90
N PRO A 338 4.61 -15.28 -18.44
CA PRO A 338 3.92 -16.23 -19.31
C PRO A 338 2.62 -15.70 -19.92
N MET A 339 2.10 -14.55 -19.48
CA MET A 339 0.80 -14.01 -19.91
C MET A 339 0.86 -13.24 -21.25
N ASP A 340 1.91 -13.47 -22.05
CA ASP A 340 2.15 -12.80 -23.33
C ASP A 340 1.54 -13.58 -24.52
N GLY A 341 0.69 -14.58 -24.26
CA GLY A 341 0.05 -15.43 -25.26
C GLY A 341 0.93 -16.56 -25.82
N GLY A 342 0.31 -17.45 -26.59
CA GLY A 342 1.00 -18.50 -27.34
C GLY A 342 1.49 -19.67 -26.48
N LYS A 343 2.52 -20.38 -26.96
CA LYS A 343 2.92 -21.68 -26.40
C LYS A 343 3.33 -21.64 -24.92
N THR A 344 4.01 -20.58 -24.49
CA THR A 344 4.46 -20.42 -23.11
C THR A 344 3.28 -20.28 -22.15
N GLU A 345 2.29 -19.47 -22.52
CA GLU A 345 1.03 -19.29 -21.79
C GLU A 345 0.26 -20.62 -21.69
N ASP A 346 0.13 -21.33 -22.82
CA ASP A 346 -0.54 -22.63 -22.88
C ASP A 346 0.12 -23.67 -21.95
N ILE A 347 1.47 -23.72 -21.94
CA ILE A 347 2.23 -24.62 -21.07
C ILE A 347 2.02 -24.25 -19.60
N TYR A 348 2.17 -22.97 -19.27
CA TYR A 348 2.00 -22.47 -17.91
C TYR A 348 0.63 -22.84 -17.34
N PHE A 349 -0.46 -22.52 -18.05
CA PHE A 349 -1.80 -22.81 -17.55
C PHE A 349 -2.16 -24.28 -17.56
N ARG A 350 -1.62 -25.08 -18.51
CA ARG A 350 -1.76 -26.54 -18.48
C ARG A 350 -1.12 -27.13 -17.22
N ASN A 351 0.11 -26.70 -16.91
CA ASN A 351 0.85 -27.17 -15.74
C ASN A 351 0.17 -26.72 -14.45
N LEU A 352 -0.21 -25.44 -14.34
CA LEU A 352 -0.92 -24.92 -13.19
C LEU A 352 -2.24 -25.69 -12.94
N LYS A 353 -3.04 -25.95 -13.99
CA LYS A 353 -4.26 -26.78 -13.89
C LYS A 353 -3.94 -28.20 -13.41
N SER A 354 -2.82 -28.78 -13.85
CA SER A 354 -2.41 -30.12 -13.41
C SER A 354 -2.06 -30.16 -11.91
N TYR A 355 -1.47 -29.09 -11.36
CA TYR A 355 -1.20 -28.99 -9.93
C TYR A 355 -2.49 -28.78 -9.12
N LEU A 356 -3.47 -28.08 -9.68
CA LEU A 356 -4.76 -27.83 -9.03
C LEU A 356 -5.74 -29.03 -9.09
N GLY A 357 -5.32 -30.17 -9.65
CA GLY A 357 -6.11 -31.41 -9.64
C GLY A 357 -5.94 -32.22 -8.34
N PRO A 358 -4.72 -32.67 -8.00
CA PRO A 358 -4.47 -33.48 -6.80
C PRO A 358 -4.67 -32.70 -5.50
N GLU A 359 -5.39 -33.27 -4.52
CA GLU A 359 -5.65 -32.64 -3.20
C GLU A 359 -4.36 -32.25 -2.45
N LYS A 360 -3.27 -33.01 -2.65
CA LYS A 360 -1.95 -32.71 -2.08
C LYS A 360 -1.33 -31.37 -2.53
N TYR A 361 -1.89 -30.71 -3.54
CA TYR A 361 -1.43 -29.40 -3.98
C TYR A 361 -2.58 -28.40 -4.10
N ALA A 362 -3.73 -28.87 -4.59
CA ALA A 362 -4.87 -28.05 -4.96
C ALA A 362 -5.33 -27.11 -3.85
N ASP A 363 -5.25 -27.54 -2.58
CA ASP A 363 -5.73 -26.77 -1.43
C ASP A 363 -4.67 -25.83 -0.84
N ARG A 364 -3.49 -25.77 -1.47
CA ARG A 364 -2.29 -25.11 -0.94
C ARG A 364 -1.61 -24.17 -1.95
N ILE A 365 -2.22 -23.97 -3.12
CA ILE A 365 -1.81 -22.96 -4.09
C ILE A 365 -2.71 -21.74 -3.93
N LEU A 366 -2.12 -20.57 -3.75
CA LEU A 366 -2.80 -19.30 -3.51
C LEU A 366 -2.68 -18.39 -4.73
N TRP A 367 -3.68 -17.55 -4.95
CA TRP A 367 -3.58 -16.45 -5.89
C TRP A 367 -3.05 -15.18 -5.20
N GLY A 368 -2.17 -14.46 -5.88
CA GLY A 368 -1.73 -13.13 -5.50
C GLY A 368 -1.24 -12.32 -6.69
N SER A 369 -1.05 -11.01 -6.55
CA SER A 369 -0.63 -10.14 -7.67
C SER A 369 0.80 -9.63 -7.57
N ASP A 370 1.35 -9.51 -6.35
CA ASP A 370 2.58 -8.81 -6.03
C ASP A 370 2.52 -7.29 -6.37
N TYR A 371 1.31 -6.75 -6.46
CA TYR A 371 1.07 -5.34 -6.74
C TYR A 371 1.50 -4.48 -5.54
N PHE A 372 2.18 -3.35 -5.69
CA PHE A 372 2.59 -2.65 -6.92
C PHE A 372 4.09 -2.79 -7.25
N LEU A 373 4.83 -3.70 -6.58
CA LEU A 373 6.30 -3.80 -6.70
C LEU A 373 6.78 -4.35 -8.04
N VAL A 374 5.90 -5.06 -8.71
CA VAL A 374 6.13 -5.66 -10.01
C VAL A 374 5.62 -4.71 -11.09
N ARG A 375 6.34 -4.71 -12.22
CA ARG A 375 5.92 -4.14 -13.51
C ARG A 375 4.40 -4.23 -13.65
N GLN A 376 3.72 -3.09 -13.73
CA GLN A 376 2.26 -3.01 -13.76
C GLN A 376 1.71 -3.38 -15.15
N ARG A 377 2.22 -4.46 -15.75
CA ARG A 377 1.75 -5.01 -17.02
C ARG A 377 0.23 -5.15 -17.05
N LEU A 378 -0.34 -5.52 -15.90
CA LEU A 378 -1.78 -5.55 -15.67
C LEU A 378 -2.11 -4.82 -14.37
N ARG A 379 -3.11 -3.93 -14.44
CA ARG A 379 -3.79 -3.41 -13.25
C ARG A 379 -4.31 -4.54 -12.39
N GLU A 380 -4.42 -4.29 -11.09
CA GLU A 380 -4.91 -5.27 -10.12
C GLU A 380 -6.22 -5.90 -10.60
N LYS A 381 -7.25 -5.10 -10.93
CA LYS A 381 -8.55 -5.57 -11.46
C LYS A 381 -8.44 -6.47 -12.71
N ASN A 382 -7.53 -6.13 -13.62
CA ASN A 382 -7.37 -6.86 -14.87
C ASN A 382 -6.70 -8.21 -14.61
N HIS A 383 -5.77 -8.27 -13.66
CA HIS A 383 -5.11 -9.50 -13.27
C HIS A 383 -6.09 -10.53 -12.68
N TRP A 384 -7.04 -10.09 -11.84
CA TRP A 384 -8.15 -10.92 -11.35
C TRP A 384 -8.94 -11.57 -12.49
N ASN A 385 -9.40 -10.73 -13.44
CA ASN A 385 -10.24 -11.18 -14.56
C ASN A 385 -9.49 -12.12 -15.49
N TYR A 386 -8.22 -11.81 -15.78
CA TYR A 386 -7.38 -12.59 -16.67
C TYR A 386 -7.12 -13.99 -16.12
N ILE A 387 -6.67 -14.11 -14.86
CA ILE A 387 -6.44 -15.42 -14.25
C ILE A 387 -7.74 -16.23 -14.14
N GLN A 388 -8.85 -15.58 -13.78
CA GLN A 388 -10.15 -16.25 -13.75
C GLN A 388 -10.58 -16.78 -15.12
N ALA A 389 -10.36 -16.02 -16.19
CA ALA A 389 -10.66 -16.46 -17.55
C ALA A 389 -9.84 -17.68 -17.95
N MET A 390 -8.55 -17.71 -17.59
CA MET A 390 -7.64 -18.80 -17.96
C MET A 390 -7.87 -20.07 -17.15
N LEU A 391 -8.16 -19.96 -15.85
CA LEU A 391 -8.39 -21.11 -14.97
C LEU A 391 -9.84 -21.61 -14.98
N GLY A 392 -10.80 -20.75 -15.30
CA GLY A 392 -12.21 -20.98 -15.06
C GLY A 392 -12.62 -20.67 -13.62
N ARG A 393 -13.93 -20.55 -13.39
CA ARG A 393 -14.48 -20.06 -12.11
C ARG A 393 -14.11 -20.95 -10.92
N ASP A 394 -14.23 -22.26 -11.05
CA ASP A 394 -14.09 -23.18 -9.90
C ASP A 394 -12.65 -23.25 -9.39
N LEU A 395 -11.68 -23.39 -10.30
CA LEU A 395 -10.26 -23.38 -9.94
C LEU A 395 -9.85 -22.02 -9.39
N PHE A 396 -10.36 -20.93 -9.95
CA PHE A 396 -10.09 -19.60 -9.44
C PHE A 396 -10.65 -19.39 -8.02
N THR A 397 -11.89 -19.80 -7.78
CA THR A 397 -12.50 -19.78 -6.44
C THR A 397 -11.68 -20.58 -5.44
N ARG A 398 -11.10 -21.71 -5.84
CA ARG A 398 -10.21 -22.49 -4.96
C ARG A 398 -9.00 -21.66 -4.51
N ILE A 399 -8.22 -21.12 -5.45
CA ILE A 399 -6.96 -20.43 -5.13
C ILE A 399 -7.15 -19.03 -4.56
N ALA A 400 -8.29 -18.38 -4.81
CA ALA A 400 -8.54 -17.00 -4.41
C ALA A 400 -9.55 -16.87 -3.25
N ASP A 401 -10.29 -17.91 -2.85
CA ASP A 401 -11.27 -17.86 -1.74
C ASP A 401 -11.04 -18.98 -0.72
N ILE A 402 -11.11 -20.24 -1.16
CA ILE A 402 -11.06 -21.42 -0.27
C ILE A 402 -9.68 -21.56 0.38
N ASN A 403 -8.62 -21.59 -0.43
CA ASN A 403 -7.26 -21.78 0.06
C ASN A 403 -6.79 -20.60 0.93
N PRO A 404 -7.03 -19.33 0.56
CA PRO A 404 -6.74 -18.19 1.43
C PRO A 404 -7.47 -18.23 2.77
N THR A 405 -8.75 -18.64 2.77
CA THR A 405 -9.55 -18.81 4.00
C THR A 405 -8.89 -19.82 4.94
N ARG A 406 -8.43 -20.96 4.41
CA ARG A 406 -7.69 -21.97 5.16
C ARG A 406 -6.31 -21.47 5.62
N TYR A 407 -5.57 -20.81 4.74
CA TYR A 407 -4.24 -20.31 5.01
C TYR A 407 -4.24 -19.29 6.17
N LEU A 408 -5.13 -18.29 6.11
CA LEU A 408 -5.29 -17.31 7.18
C LEU A 408 -5.99 -17.87 8.44
N GLY A 409 -6.78 -18.95 8.29
CA GLY A 409 -7.59 -19.49 9.37
C GLY A 409 -8.83 -18.62 9.65
N LEU A 410 -9.54 -18.25 8.59
CA LEU A 410 -10.76 -17.44 8.63
C LEU A 410 -12.04 -18.26 8.88
N ASP A 411 -11.95 -19.59 8.92
CA ASP A 411 -13.12 -20.44 9.21
C ASP A 411 -13.67 -20.11 10.61
N PRO A 412 -14.95 -19.71 10.75
CA PRO A 412 -15.54 -19.41 12.04
C PRO A 412 -15.52 -20.56 13.06
N LYS A 413 -15.43 -21.81 12.61
CA LYS A 413 -15.40 -23.00 13.49
C LYS A 413 -14.00 -23.30 14.03
N GLU A 414 -12.98 -22.93 13.30
CA GLU A 414 -11.56 -23.23 13.57
C GLU A 414 -10.70 -21.99 13.32
N ARG A 415 -11.17 -20.85 13.81
CA ARG A 415 -10.53 -19.56 13.57
C ARG A 415 -9.13 -19.56 14.19
N SER A 416 -8.15 -19.05 13.47
CA SER A 416 -6.77 -18.99 13.97
C SER A 416 -6.62 -17.95 15.08
N TRP A 417 -5.62 -18.17 15.94
CA TRP A 417 -5.23 -17.22 16.98
C TRP A 417 -4.98 -15.82 16.44
N ALA A 418 -4.34 -15.72 15.26
CA ALA A 418 -4.05 -14.43 14.62
C ALA A 418 -5.33 -13.70 14.19
N ILE A 419 -6.33 -14.42 13.67
CA ILE A 419 -7.62 -13.84 13.30
C ILE A 419 -8.45 -13.49 14.54
N ASP A 420 -8.37 -14.25 15.64
CA ASP A 420 -9.02 -13.85 16.89
C ASP A 420 -8.42 -12.56 17.47
N ASN A 421 -7.09 -12.40 17.44
CA ASN A 421 -6.45 -11.14 17.81
C ASN A 421 -6.84 -10.00 16.88
N TYR A 422 -6.99 -10.26 15.58
CA TYR A 422 -7.50 -9.28 14.61
C TYR A 422 -8.93 -8.83 14.97
N VAL A 423 -9.83 -9.78 15.25
CA VAL A 423 -11.22 -9.52 15.68
C VAL A 423 -11.23 -8.67 16.96
N GLN A 424 -10.38 -9.03 17.93
CA GLN A 424 -10.25 -8.29 19.19
C GLN A 424 -9.70 -6.88 18.97
N PHE A 425 -8.69 -6.71 18.11
CA PHE A 425 -8.11 -5.41 17.77
C PHE A 425 -9.16 -4.49 17.15
N VAL A 426 -9.92 -4.97 16.16
CA VAL A 426 -10.97 -4.16 15.53
C VAL A 426 -12.11 -3.86 16.50
N SER A 427 -12.49 -4.81 17.36
CA SER A 427 -13.51 -4.60 18.41
C SER A 427 -13.12 -3.48 19.39
N ARG A 428 -11.88 -3.53 19.92
CA ARG A 428 -11.32 -2.51 20.82
C ARG A 428 -11.26 -1.12 20.18
N ASN A 429 -11.12 -1.08 18.86
CA ASN A 429 -11.04 0.15 18.07
C ASN A 429 -12.32 0.41 17.27
N SER A 430 -13.47 -0.13 17.69
CA SER A 430 -14.75 -0.03 16.96
C SER A 430 -15.24 1.40 16.70
N GLN A 431 -14.81 2.37 17.52
CA GLN A 431 -15.09 3.80 17.36
C GLN A 431 -14.12 4.49 16.40
N HIS A 432 -13.00 3.86 16.04
CA HIS A 432 -11.92 4.44 15.24
C HIS A 432 -11.87 3.89 13.81
N VAL A 433 -12.86 3.07 13.41
CA VAL A 433 -12.96 2.55 12.06
C VAL A 433 -13.34 3.67 11.08
N GLU A 434 -12.71 3.72 9.92
CA GLU A 434 -13.03 4.74 8.90
C GLU A 434 -14.09 4.26 7.92
N THR A 435 -14.26 2.94 7.80
CA THR A 435 -15.29 2.31 6.98
C THR A 435 -15.98 1.22 7.78
N MET A 436 -17.21 0.88 7.40
CA MET A 436 -17.92 -0.23 8.04
C MET A 436 -17.14 -1.54 7.81
N PRO A 437 -16.93 -2.36 8.86
CA PRO A 437 -16.28 -3.65 8.72
C PRO A 437 -16.99 -4.58 7.73
N ALA A 438 -16.23 -5.48 7.11
CA ALA A 438 -16.79 -6.52 6.25
C ALA A 438 -17.82 -7.38 7.01
N PRO A 439 -18.87 -7.89 6.34
CA PRO A 439 -19.95 -8.62 7.02
C PRO A 439 -19.49 -9.81 7.87
N TRP A 440 -18.47 -10.55 7.42
CA TRP A 440 -17.92 -11.67 8.17
C TRP A 440 -17.30 -11.22 9.50
N LEU A 441 -16.66 -10.05 9.51
CA LEU A 441 -15.99 -9.50 10.68
C LEU A 441 -17.02 -8.95 11.69
N ILE A 442 -18.08 -8.30 11.21
CA ILE A 442 -19.21 -7.88 12.08
C ILE A 442 -19.77 -9.09 12.81
N LYS A 443 -20.01 -10.19 12.07
CA LYS A 443 -20.46 -11.45 12.66
C LYS A 443 -19.44 -12.00 13.65
N ALA A 444 -18.16 -12.03 13.28
CA ALA A 444 -17.09 -12.55 14.15
C ALA A 444 -16.96 -11.77 15.47
N VAL A 445 -17.09 -10.44 15.42
CA VAL A 445 -17.07 -9.57 16.60
C VAL A 445 -18.30 -9.80 17.46
N ARG A 446 -19.49 -9.90 16.86
CA ARG A 446 -20.72 -10.24 17.60
C ARG A 446 -20.59 -11.60 18.30
N ASP A 447 -20.11 -12.61 17.58
CA ASP A 447 -19.96 -13.97 18.11
C ASP A 447 -18.94 -14.01 19.28
N ALA A 448 -17.88 -13.19 19.22
CA ALA A 448 -16.80 -13.19 20.23
C ALA A 448 -17.05 -12.21 21.40
N HIS A 449 -17.78 -11.12 21.19
CA HIS A 449 -17.87 -10.00 22.13
C HIS A 449 -19.30 -9.51 22.40
N GLY A 450 -20.31 -10.15 21.79
CA GLY A 450 -21.72 -9.79 21.94
C GLY A 450 -22.13 -8.56 21.13
N ASP A 451 -23.42 -8.19 21.25
CA ASP A 451 -24.03 -7.08 20.51
C ASP A 451 -23.70 -5.69 21.07
N SER A 452 -22.93 -5.59 22.17
CA SER A 452 -22.55 -4.31 22.78
C SER A 452 -21.51 -3.54 21.95
N VAL A 453 -20.79 -4.22 21.04
CA VAL A 453 -19.80 -3.56 20.17
C VAL A 453 -20.51 -2.91 19.00
N VAL A 454 -20.57 -1.58 19.02
CA VAL A 454 -21.18 -0.79 17.95
C VAL A 454 -20.09 -0.13 17.11
N PHE A 455 -20.07 -0.42 15.82
CA PHE A 455 -19.16 0.24 14.88
C PHE A 455 -19.71 1.60 14.48
N GLN A 456 -18.85 2.62 14.55
CA GLN A 456 -19.16 3.97 14.09
C GLN A 456 -18.17 4.35 13.01
N ALA A 457 -18.66 4.54 11.78
CA ALA A 457 -17.87 5.01 10.66
C ALA A 457 -18.50 6.29 10.11
N SER A 458 -17.64 7.28 9.81
CA SER A 458 -18.06 8.50 9.13
C SER A 458 -18.56 8.18 7.72
N PRO A 459 -19.74 8.68 7.28
CA PRO A 459 -20.18 8.55 5.89
C PRO A 459 -19.25 9.31 4.92
N LEU A 460 -18.44 10.24 5.42
CA LEU A 460 -17.42 10.95 4.65
C LEU A 460 -16.08 10.19 4.60
N GLY A 461 -15.97 9.06 5.31
CA GLY A 461 -14.76 8.25 5.40
C GLY A 461 -13.53 9.08 5.79
N ARG A 462 -12.46 9.00 4.98
CA ARG A 462 -11.21 9.72 5.21
C ARG A 462 -11.35 11.24 5.24
N ALA A 463 -12.34 11.81 4.54
CA ALA A 463 -12.57 13.26 4.56
C ALA A 463 -13.02 13.76 5.93
N TRP A 464 -13.42 12.86 6.84
CA TRP A 464 -13.73 13.19 8.22
C TRP A 464 -13.51 11.97 9.14
N SER A 465 -12.24 11.74 9.51
CA SER A 465 -11.78 10.60 10.32
C SER A 465 -11.34 11.00 11.73
N ARG A 466 -11.71 10.20 12.74
CA ARG A 466 -11.27 10.37 14.15
C ARG A 466 -9.78 10.19 14.34
N ASN A 467 -9.13 9.49 13.42
CA ASN A 467 -7.69 9.23 13.47
C ASN A 467 -6.89 10.46 12.99
N ASN A 468 -7.56 11.45 12.39
CA ASN A 468 -6.95 12.72 12.01
C ASN A 468 -7.07 13.74 13.16
N LYS A 469 -5.92 14.20 13.67
CA LYS A 469 -5.82 15.20 14.75
C LYS A 469 -6.48 16.54 14.40
N VAL A 470 -6.39 17.00 13.15
CA VAL A 470 -7.07 18.22 12.69
C VAL A 470 -8.58 18.07 12.83
N HIS A 471 -9.13 16.98 12.28
CA HIS A 471 -10.57 16.74 12.30
C HIS A 471 -11.10 16.63 13.72
N TYR A 472 -10.41 15.87 14.57
CA TYR A 472 -10.81 15.71 15.97
C TYR A 472 -10.70 17.03 16.75
N THR A 473 -9.65 17.82 16.51
CA THR A 473 -9.49 19.15 17.12
C THR A 473 -10.61 20.11 16.70
N LEU A 474 -10.98 20.11 15.41
CA LEU A 474 -12.12 20.91 14.93
C LEU A 474 -13.43 20.45 15.57
N TYR A 475 -13.66 19.15 15.67
CA TYR A 475 -14.83 18.60 16.34
C TYR A 475 -14.94 19.08 17.79
N GLU A 476 -13.85 19.00 18.56
CA GLU A 476 -13.80 19.50 19.95
C GLU A 476 -14.09 21.01 19.99
N ASP A 477 -13.45 21.80 19.13
CA ASP A 477 -13.64 23.25 19.05
C ASP A 477 -15.11 23.64 18.80
N PHE A 478 -15.77 22.98 17.85
CA PHE A 478 -17.17 23.26 17.52
C PHE A 478 -18.14 22.79 18.60
N ASN A 479 -17.92 21.62 19.20
CA ASN A 479 -18.81 21.11 20.25
C ASN A 479 -18.68 21.84 21.58
N HIS A 480 -17.51 22.43 21.89
CA HIS A 480 -17.31 23.15 23.14
C HIS A 480 -17.75 24.62 23.09
N MET A 481 -17.85 25.23 21.90
CA MET A 481 -18.11 26.67 21.76
C MET A 481 -19.47 27.05 21.17
N GLU A 482 -20.18 26.13 20.50
CA GLU A 482 -21.41 26.47 19.80
C GLU A 482 -22.57 25.59 20.28
N PHE A 483 -23.73 26.18 20.57
CA PHE A 483 -24.99 25.52 20.95
C PHE A 483 -25.57 24.68 19.80
N LEU A 484 -24.80 23.74 19.26
CA LEU A 484 -25.32 22.63 18.49
C LEU A 484 -25.86 21.59 19.47
N GLU A 485 -26.97 20.95 19.12
CA GLU A 485 -27.31 19.70 19.78
C GLU A 485 -26.10 18.75 19.72
N PRO A 486 -25.80 17.99 20.78
CA PRO A 486 -24.66 17.08 20.82
C PRO A 486 -24.64 16.19 19.58
N THR A 487 -23.79 16.54 18.61
CA THR A 487 -23.72 15.85 17.32
C THR A 487 -22.55 14.87 17.36
N PRO A 488 -22.76 13.58 17.06
CA PRO A 488 -21.65 12.62 16.96
C PRO A 488 -20.62 13.06 15.92
N PHE A 489 -19.34 12.77 16.18
CA PHE A 489 -18.23 13.09 15.28
C PHE A 489 -18.49 12.62 13.85
N GLU A 490 -19.01 11.40 13.68
CA GLU A 490 -19.24 10.77 12.38
C GLU A 490 -20.13 11.65 11.49
N SER A 491 -21.16 12.27 12.08
CA SER A 491 -22.08 13.16 11.37
C SER A 491 -21.61 14.61 11.32
N SER A 492 -20.73 15.05 12.22
CA SER A 492 -20.38 16.48 12.37
C SER A 492 -19.68 17.05 11.15
N GLY A 493 -18.89 16.23 10.44
CA GLY A 493 -18.21 16.64 9.21
C GLY A 493 -19.15 17.12 8.11
N SER A 494 -20.38 16.62 8.07
CA SER A 494 -21.39 16.97 7.05
C SER A 494 -22.16 18.26 7.37
N ILE A 495 -21.98 18.84 8.56
CA ILE A 495 -22.66 20.07 8.96
C ILE A 495 -22.17 21.20 8.07
N LYS A 496 -23.11 21.94 7.46
CA LYS A 496 -22.79 23.15 6.69
C LYS A 496 -22.32 24.26 7.61
N LEU A 497 -21.30 25.01 7.20
CA LEU A 497 -20.82 26.19 7.92
C LEU A 497 -21.94 27.23 8.11
N SER A 498 -22.94 27.27 7.22
CA SER A 498 -24.11 28.13 7.38
C SER A 498 -25.01 27.84 8.58
N ALA A 499 -24.88 26.65 9.18
CA ALA A 499 -25.59 26.25 10.38
C ALA A 499 -24.84 26.61 11.68
N MET A 500 -23.58 27.05 11.58
CA MET A 500 -22.74 27.38 12.73
C MET A 500 -23.14 28.71 13.38
N ALA A 501 -22.90 28.84 14.69
CA ALA A 501 -23.30 30.00 15.48
C ALA A 501 -22.63 31.28 14.96
N TYR A 502 -21.33 31.22 14.66
CA TYR A 502 -20.60 32.37 14.11
C TYR A 502 -21.20 32.88 12.78
N TRP A 503 -21.86 32.00 12.02
CA TRP A 503 -22.49 32.36 10.74
C TRP A 503 -23.72 33.24 10.92
N ARG A 504 -24.45 33.08 12.04
CA ARG A 504 -25.61 33.93 12.37
C ARG A 504 -25.16 35.38 12.55
N ASP A 505 -24.05 35.59 13.25
CA ASP A 505 -23.47 36.92 13.49
C ASP A 505 -22.99 37.60 12.21
N LEU A 506 -22.61 36.82 11.19
CA LEU A 506 -22.22 37.34 9.87
C LEU A 506 -23.41 37.86 9.06
N ARG A 507 -24.60 37.28 9.22
CA ARG A 507 -25.81 37.73 8.52
C ARG A 507 -26.40 39.01 9.12
N LEU A 508 -26.15 39.27 10.40
CA LEU A 508 -26.73 40.38 11.16
C LEU A 508 -25.85 41.64 11.18
N GLY A 509 -24.58 41.54 10.76
CA GLY A 509 -23.60 42.63 10.82
C GLY A 509 -23.45 43.44 9.53
N SER A 510 -22.91 44.66 9.64
CA SER A 510 -22.41 45.43 8.49
C SER A 510 -21.27 44.69 7.78
N SER A 511 -21.00 45.01 6.51
CA SER A 511 -19.92 44.36 5.73
C SER A 511 -18.54 44.44 6.39
N GLN A 512 -18.30 45.47 7.21
CA GLN A 512 -17.06 45.64 7.98
C GLN A 512 -17.04 44.79 9.25
N MET A 513 -18.15 44.71 10.00
CA MET A 513 -18.28 43.81 11.15
C MET A 513 -18.15 42.34 10.74
N ALA A 514 -18.76 41.95 9.62
CA ALA A 514 -18.65 40.58 9.10
C ALA A 514 -17.19 40.17 8.83
N LYS A 515 -16.39 41.06 8.21
CA LYS A 515 -14.96 40.82 7.98
C LYS A 515 -14.17 40.69 9.29
N MET A 516 -14.48 41.51 10.30
CA MET A 516 -13.82 41.43 11.62
C MET A 516 -14.17 40.13 12.35
N ASN A 517 -15.42 39.69 12.30
CA ASN A 517 -15.88 38.46 12.93
C ASN A 517 -15.26 37.21 12.27
N LEU A 518 -15.20 37.17 10.93
CA LEU A 518 -14.49 36.11 10.18
C LEU A 518 -13.02 36.02 10.59
N ARG A 519 -12.33 37.16 10.63
CA ARG A 519 -10.92 37.22 11.04
C ARG A 519 -10.73 36.74 12.47
N ARG A 520 -11.60 37.16 13.40
CA ARG A 520 -11.57 36.72 14.79
C ARG A 520 -11.71 35.19 14.88
N ARG A 521 -12.66 34.61 14.16
CA ARG A 521 -12.87 33.15 14.15
C ARG A 521 -11.67 32.39 13.58
N ALA A 522 -11.10 32.87 12.48
CA ALA A 522 -9.89 32.28 11.90
C ALA A 522 -8.70 32.32 12.89
N VAL A 523 -8.50 33.45 13.59
CA VAL A 523 -7.45 33.59 14.61
C VAL A 523 -7.68 32.65 15.80
N GLN A 524 -8.92 32.49 16.24
CA GLN A 524 -9.28 31.56 17.31
C GLN A 524 -8.96 30.11 16.91
N LEU A 525 -9.36 29.67 15.72
CA LEU A 525 -9.04 28.34 15.22
C LEU A 525 -7.53 28.09 15.17
N ILE A 526 -6.76 29.04 14.65
CA ILE A 526 -5.28 28.94 14.66
C ILE A 526 -4.76 28.79 16.09
N SER A 527 -5.27 29.58 17.03
CA SER A 527 -4.86 29.47 18.43
C SER A 527 -5.17 28.10 19.05
N VAL A 528 -6.28 27.47 18.66
CA VAL A 528 -6.64 26.13 19.15
C VAL A 528 -5.69 25.06 18.60
N PHE A 529 -5.34 25.14 17.32
CA PHE A 529 -4.34 24.26 16.73
C PHE A 529 -2.94 24.48 17.34
N ASP A 530 -2.53 25.74 17.53
CA ASP A 530 -1.26 26.09 18.20
C ASP A 530 -1.20 25.46 19.61
N GLN A 531 -2.29 25.52 20.39
CA GLN A 531 -2.39 24.92 21.73
C GLN A 531 -2.33 23.38 21.73
N LYS A 532 -2.78 22.75 20.63
CA LYS A 532 -2.69 21.30 20.43
C LYS A 532 -1.35 20.85 19.82
N GLY A 533 -0.37 21.76 19.72
CA GLY A 533 0.98 21.48 19.25
C GLY A 533 1.10 21.41 17.73
N ALA A 534 0.15 21.98 16.98
CA ALA A 534 0.29 22.12 15.54
C ALA A 534 1.31 23.22 15.18
N ILE A 535 2.01 23.03 14.07
CA ILE A 535 2.90 24.03 13.46
C ILE A 535 2.40 24.36 12.05
N PRO A 536 2.65 25.58 11.53
CA PRO A 536 2.24 25.93 10.17
C PRO A 536 2.86 24.99 9.13
N ALA A 537 2.09 24.53 8.14
CA ALA A 537 2.58 23.60 7.12
C ALA A 537 3.72 24.17 6.25
N LEU A 538 4.58 23.30 5.72
CA LEU A 538 5.57 23.64 4.70
C LEU A 538 4.92 23.70 3.32
N ILE A 539 4.94 24.88 2.69
CA ILE A 539 4.49 25.08 1.30
C ILE A 539 5.69 25.61 0.51
N ASP A 540 6.09 24.87 -0.53
CA ASP A 540 7.27 25.18 -1.36
C ASP A 540 8.56 25.38 -0.54
N GLY A 541 8.74 24.55 0.49
CA GLY A 541 9.93 24.59 1.36
C GLY A 541 9.94 25.73 2.37
N LYS A 542 8.84 26.49 2.51
CA LYS A 542 8.71 27.57 3.49
C LYS A 542 7.44 27.40 4.32
N ARG A 543 7.55 27.66 5.62
CA ARG A 543 6.40 27.64 6.54
C ARG A 543 5.40 28.72 6.11
N ILE A 544 4.13 28.34 5.92
CA ILE A 544 3.08 29.30 5.57
C ILE A 544 2.96 30.37 6.66
N LYS A 545 2.82 31.63 6.26
CA LYS A 545 2.70 32.74 7.21
C LYS A 545 1.31 32.76 7.83
N LYS A 546 1.22 33.09 9.12
CA LYS A 546 -0.05 33.21 9.87
C LYS A 546 -1.10 34.07 9.15
N GLU A 547 -0.70 35.19 8.56
CA GLU A 547 -1.62 36.06 7.81
C GLU A 547 -2.21 35.38 6.57
N GLN A 548 -1.43 34.55 5.87
CA GLN A 548 -1.92 33.78 4.71
C GLN A 548 -2.89 32.68 5.15
N MET A 549 -2.64 32.04 6.29
CA MET A 549 -3.56 31.06 6.89
C MET A 549 -4.90 31.72 7.23
N ILE A 550 -4.87 32.88 7.89
CA ILE A 550 -6.08 33.67 8.21
C ILE A 550 -6.87 33.99 6.95
N GLN A 551 -6.21 34.45 5.88
CA GLN A 551 -6.88 34.77 4.63
C GLN A 551 -7.57 33.55 4.00
N LYS A 552 -6.87 32.40 3.94
CA LYS A 552 -7.42 31.14 3.40
C LYS A 552 -8.59 30.64 4.25
N MET A 553 -8.45 30.66 5.58
CA MET A 553 -9.53 30.28 6.51
C MET A 553 -10.75 31.18 6.36
N CYS A 554 -10.57 32.51 6.34
CA CYS A 554 -11.66 33.45 6.10
C CYS A 554 -12.39 33.18 4.78
N ALA A 555 -11.69 32.73 3.74
CA ALA A 555 -12.27 32.42 2.44
C ALA A 555 -13.17 31.18 2.44
N VAL A 556 -12.86 30.16 3.26
CA VAL A 556 -13.73 28.99 3.46
C VAL A 556 -14.83 29.29 4.47
N LEU A 557 -14.48 29.95 5.59
CA LEU A 557 -15.43 30.32 6.63
C LEU A 557 -16.56 31.20 6.11
N LYS A 558 -16.34 32.05 5.09
CA LYS A 558 -17.34 32.91 4.43
C LYS A 558 -18.24 32.19 3.42
N ASP A 559 -18.03 30.91 3.14
CA ASP A 559 -18.85 30.15 2.20
C ASP A 559 -19.75 29.19 2.98
N GLY A 560 -20.97 29.65 3.25
CA GLY A 560 -21.95 28.86 4.01
C GLY A 560 -22.39 27.55 3.34
N SER A 561 -22.05 27.33 2.06
CA SER A 561 -22.31 26.06 1.37
C SER A 561 -21.30 24.97 1.72
N LYS A 562 -20.12 25.36 2.21
CA LYS A 562 -19.07 24.45 2.69
C LYS A 562 -19.47 23.76 3.98
N THR A 563 -18.83 22.63 4.25
CA THR A 563 -19.03 21.79 5.42
C THR A 563 -17.89 21.93 6.43
N VAL A 564 -18.07 21.35 7.62
CA VAL A 564 -16.97 21.22 8.59
C VAL A 564 -15.82 20.39 8.01
N ALA A 565 -16.13 19.34 7.26
CA ALA A 565 -15.11 18.53 6.59
C ALA A 565 -14.32 19.34 5.54
N ASP A 566 -14.97 20.25 4.81
CA ASP A 566 -14.27 21.17 3.89
C ASP A 566 -13.30 22.10 4.63
N LEU A 567 -13.70 22.60 5.81
CA LEU A 567 -12.81 23.37 6.67
C LEU A 567 -11.68 22.50 7.24
N GLY A 568 -11.96 21.25 7.58
CA GLY A 568 -10.99 20.23 7.98
C GLY A 568 -9.92 20.01 6.92
N ALA A 569 -10.33 19.76 5.68
CA ALA A 569 -9.43 19.59 4.55
C ALA A 569 -8.54 20.84 4.31
N LEU A 570 -9.10 22.04 4.49
CA LEU A 570 -8.28 23.26 4.47
C LEU A 570 -7.27 23.24 5.62
N CYS A 571 -7.69 22.97 6.86
CA CYS A 571 -6.82 22.98 8.01
C CYS A 571 -5.69 21.93 7.90
N ASP A 572 -5.98 20.74 7.38
CA ASP A 572 -5.00 19.70 7.03
C ASP A 572 -3.89 20.23 6.10
N SER A 573 -4.24 21.13 5.17
CA SER A 573 -3.26 21.76 4.27
C SER A 573 -2.47 22.91 4.91
N LEU A 574 -2.88 23.39 6.08
CA LEU A 574 -2.31 24.57 6.75
C LEU A 574 -1.49 24.21 7.99
N PHE A 575 -1.69 23.03 8.57
CA PHE A 575 -1.06 22.61 9.81
C PHE A 575 -0.40 21.24 9.67
N ASP A 576 0.81 21.13 10.21
CA ASP A 576 1.45 19.85 10.49
C ASP A 576 1.36 19.60 12.01
N PHE A 577 1.10 18.36 12.42
CA PHE A 577 1.31 17.94 13.80
C PHE A 577 2.61 17.17 13.86
N GLU A 578 3.50 17.51 14.80
CA GLU A 578 4.68 16.68 15.04
C GLU A 578 4.21 15.24 15.38
N THR A 579 4.77 14.26 14.66
CA THR A 579 4.58 12.85 15.00
C THR A 579 5.21 12.64 16.36
N ALA A 580 4.38 12.33 17.35
CA ALA A 580 4.81 11.97 18.70
C ALA A 580 5.64 10.68 18.69
#